data_AF-A0A8J6B932-F1
#
_entry.id   AF-A0A8J6B932-F1
#
_cell.length_a   1.000
_cell.length_b   1.000
_cell.length_c   1.000
_cell.angle_alpha   90.00
_cell.angle_beta   90.00
_cell.angle_gamma   90.00
#
_symmetry.space_group_name_H-M   'P 1'
#
loop_
_entity.id
_entity.type
_entity.pdbx_description
1 polymer ?
#
loop_
_entity_poly.entity_id
_entity_poly.type
_entity_poly.pdbx_seq_one_letter_code
_entity_poly.pdbx_strand_id
1 'polypeptide(L)'
;MRAPFIVIEGLDRSGKDTQAEKICHYIATRMNAKLIHFPNRETATGRLINDYLQKKIKLTDTEIHNLYAINRREQEVAMRHDLVNGTALICIRYAFSGAAYSKAKDVLELPLEACLGPDRGVIAPDAVLFLASRVADVSARAGFGDEIYETSPFQANVAASFELVKQESVDSVRWVDIPTGTIEEVFESIKVELDRMLADAASDNLGPIRRLWATPSGDSQQLETDRVILVDEDDRAVGSGTKRDTHVHPGQLHRAFSLLLFDEAGRLLLQQRAASKTTFPHYWSNTVCSHPLDVPDENTEVPIVGVRRALVRRAKYELGLDLGDVELTCPARIRYHARSDSIWSENEVDYIMVGRVEGRIAMTANPDEVSAVRWVDREEMAAMLADRSQLVSPWFRAICEQLILAAWSGTDVRLTESKDLIRIQPDIPASFVPLEVRQHVFVAAVPKSPFQFHRIICPWRSVTAVDDLTETEATELFITQQEVARQLKRLAGVDSCTILHMSELMGFSGMQDRLCVHVAARGDDGVRDEVYDMLRGSLVQ
;
A
#
# COMPACT_ATOMS: atom_id res chain seq x y z
N MET A 1 -3.92 -13.84 14.70
CA MET A 1 -3.53 -13.14 15.95
C MET A 1 -2.18 -12.50 15.73
N ARG A 2 -2.11 -11.16 15.82
CA ARG A 2 -0.82 -10.45 15.72
C ARG A 2 -0.18 -10.33 17.09
N ALA A 3 1.13 -10.13 17.12
CA ALA A 3 1.86 -9.84 18.33
C ALA A 3 1.82 -8.33 18.71
N PRO A 4 2.13 -7.99 19.98
CA PRO A 4 2.17 -6.61 20.42
C PRO A 4 3.40 -5.86 19.90
N PHE A 5 3.22 -4.56 19.64
CA PHE A 5 4.29 -3.60 19.39
C PHE A 5 4.45 -2.66 20.59
N ILE A 6 5.58 -2.75 21.28
CA ILE A 6 5.89 -2.02 22.50
C ILE A 6 7.03 -1.05 22.22
N VAL A 7 6.83 0.23 22.52
CA VAL A 7 7.85 1.26 22.39
C VAL A 7 8.30 1.72 23.77
N ILE A 8 9.60 1.90 23.95
CA ILE A 8 10.22 2.40 25.18
C ILE A 8 10.83 3.77 24.87
N GLU A 9 10.32 4.79 25.54
CA GLU A 9 10.74 6.18 25.38
C GLU A 9 11.31 6.76 26.67
N GLY A 10 12.03 7.86 26.54
CA GLY A 10 12.63 8.58 27.66
C GLY A 10 13.91 9.31 27.26
N LEU A 11 14.40 10.15 28.18
CA LEU A 11 15.61 10.96 27.99
C LEU A 11 16.86 10.12 27.73
N ASP A 12 17.92 10.75 27.22
CA ASP A 12 19.20 10.05 27.06
C ASP A 12 19.62 9.43 28.39
N ARG A 13 20.08 8.17 28.30
CA ARG A 13 20.51 7.39 29.47
C ARG A 13 19.44 7.21 30.54
N SER A 14 18.15 7.18 30.21
CA SER A 14 17.10 6.81 31.15
C SER A 14 17.10 5.32 31.53
N GLY A 15 17.90 4.48 30.86
CA GLY A 15 17.95 3.02 31.09
C GLY A 15 17.10 2.21 30.11
N LYS A 16 16.76 2.78 28.94
CA LYS A 16 15.93 2.12 27.92
C LYS A 16 16.51 0.79 27.46
N ASP A 17 17.80 0.74 27.12
CA ASP A 17 18.45 -0.47 26.62
C ASP A 17 18.37 -1.61 27.64
N THR A 18 18.74 -1.33 28.89
CA THR A 18 18.68 -2.30 29.99
C THR A 18 17.27 -2.85 30.21
N GLN A 19 16.26 -1.98 30.17
CA GLN A 19 14.87 -2.42 30.34
C GLN A 19 14.36 -3.18 29.12
N ALA A 20 14.72 -2.76 27.90
CA ALA A 20 14.31 -3.40 26.66
C ALA A 20 14.82 -4.84 26.55
N GLU A 21 16.07 -5.10 26.97
CA GLU A 21 16.62 -6.46 27.06
C GLU A 21 15.82 -7.34 28.03
N LYS A 22 15.50 -6.82 29.22
CA LYS A 22 14.69 -7.54 30.22
C LYS A 22 13.27 -7.82 29.71
N ILE A 23 12.63 -6.84 29.07
CA ILE A 23 11.30 -6.98 28.45
C ILE A 23 11.35 -8.04 27.36
N CYS A 24 12.34 -7.98 26.47
CA CYS A 24 12.51 -8.95 25.39
C CYS A 24 12.67 -10.37 25.94
N HIS A 25 13.53 -10.57 26.95
CA HIS A 25 13.70 -11.87 27.60
C HIS A 25 12.41 -12.36 28.24
N TYR A 26 11.66 -11.48 28.93
CA TYR A 26 10.41 -11.83 29.56
C TYR A 26 9.34 -12.27 28.56
N ILE A 27 9.18 -11.54 27.46
CA ILE A 27 8.22 -11.88 26.40
C ILE A 27 8.64 -13.15 25.66
N ALA A 28 9.95 -13.35 25.42
CA ALA A 28 10.51 -14.51 24.74
C ALA A 28 10.16 -15.85 25.42
N THR A 29 9.84 -15.84 26.72
CA THR A 29 9.37 -17.04 27.43
C THR A 29 7.94 -17.48 27.04
N ARG A 30 7.20 -16.64 26.32
CA ARG A 30 5.77 -16.81 26.01
C ARG A 30 5.45 -16.71 24.52
N MET A 31 6.18 -15.90 23.77
CA MET A 31 6.04 -15.75 22.33
C MET A 31 7.34 -15.27 21.68
N ASN A 32 7.41 -15.31 20.35
CA ASN A 32 8.55 -14.74 19.64
C ASN A 32 8.69 -13.25 19.98
N ALA A 33 9.92 -12.81 20.26
CA ALA A 33 10.22 -11.44 20.64
C ALA A 33 11.45 -10.95 19.88
N LYS A 34 11.41 -9.71 19.40
CA LYS A 34 12.50 -9.08 18.68
C LYS A 34 12.74 -7.68 19.22
N LEU A 35 14.01 -7.41 19.55
CA LEU A 35 14.47 -6.08 19.93
C LEU A 35 14.80 -5.27 18.68
N ILE A 36 14.29 -4.05 18.61
CA ILE A 36 14.60 -3.07 17.55
C ILE A 36 14.96 -1.72 18.20
N HIS A 37 15.78 -0.93 17.52
CA HIS A 37 16.26 0.36 18.03
C HIS A 37 16.21 1.43 16.93
N PHE A 38 15.76 2.63 17.27
CA PHE A 38 15.87 3.81 16.41
C PHE A 38 16.77 4.90 17.00
N PRO A 39 17.70 5.46 16.21
CA PRO A 39 17.98 5.10 14.82
C PRO A 39 18.59 3.69 14.68
N ASN A 40 18.22 2.97 13.61
CA ASN A 40 18.91 1.77 13.18
C ASN A 40 20.18 2.20 12.45
N ARG A 41 21.34 2.10 13.12
CA ARG A 41 22.64 2.60 12.63
C ARG A 41 23.28 1.69 11.56
N GLU A 42 22.71 0.53 11.27
CA GLU A 42 23.25 -0.44 10.31
C GLU A 42 22.89 -0.12 8.85
N THR A 43 21.84 0.67 8.62
CA THR A 43 21.40 1.05 7.28
C THR A 43 22.23 2.21 6.71
N ALA A 44 22.09 2.50 5.42
CA ALA A 44 22.76 3.64 4.81
C ALA A 44 22.33 4.96 5.47
N THR A 45 21.02 5.14 5.69
CA THR A 45 20.42 6.27 6.41
C THR A 45 20.94 6.32 7.86
N GLY A 46 20.99 5.16 8.53
CA GLY A 46 21.51 5.00 9.88
C GLY A 46 22.95 5.46 10.06
N ARG A 47 23.83 5.13 9.11
CA ARG A 47 25.23 5.57 9.13
C ARG A 47 25.38 7.08 9.05
N LEU A 48 24.58 7.75 8.21
CA LEU A 48 24.55 9.22 8.13
C LEU A 48 24.10 9.85 9.44
N ILE A 49 23.03 9.31 10.05
CA ILE A 49 22.55 9.76 11.36
C ILE A 49 23.65 9.59 12.42
N ASN A 50 24.34 8.45 12.43
CA ASN A 50 25.41 8.18 13.37
C ASN A 50 26.57 9.17 13.21
N ASP A 51 27.01 9.45 11.98
CA ASP A 51 28.08 10.41 11.73
C ASP A 51 27.69 11.84 12.14
N TYR A 52 26.41 12.20 12.01
CA TYR A 52 25.89 13.46 12.54
C TYR A 52 25.90 13.48 14.08
N LEU A 53 25.41 12.43 14.75
CA LEU A 53 25.40 12.33 16.21
C LEU A 53 26.81 12.39 16.82
N GLN A 54 27.79 11.81 16.12
CA GLN A 54 29.21 11.83 16.45
C GLN A 54 29.94 13.12 16.01
N LYS A 55 29.21 14.15 15.57
CA LYS A 55 29.73 15.46 15.17
C LYS A 55 30.73 15.41 13.99
N LYS A 56 30.73 14.34 13.19
CA LYS A 56 31.63 14.17 12.03
C LYS A 56 31.15 14.89 10.78
N ILE A 57 29.82 14.98 10.60
CA ILE A 57 29.19 15.71 9.51
C ILE A 57 28.27 16.79 10.08
N LYS A 58 27.95 17.79 9.27
CA LYS A 58 26.94 18.80 9.58
C LYS A 58 25.73 18.58 8.69
N LEU A 59 24.56 18.59 9.30
CA LEU A 59 23.26 18.58 8.63
C LEU A 59 22.42 19.69 9.26
N THR A 60 21.52 20.27 8.47
CA THR A 60 20.47 21.16 8.98
C THR A 60 19.48 20.37 9.83
N ASP A 61 18.74 21.06 10.69
CA ASP A 61 17.76 20.42 11.59
C ASP A 61 16.63 19.71 10.82
N THR A 62 16.20 20.26 9.69
CA THR A 62 15.22 19.64 8.79
C THR A 62 15.78 18.37 8.13
N GLU A 63 17.04 18.40 7.66
CA GLU A 63 17.67 17.22 7.04
C GLU A 63 17.78 16.06 8.02
N ILE A 64 18.31 16.31 9.23
CA ILE A 64 18.45 15.23 10.22
C ILE A 64 17.10 14.74 10.72
N HIS A 65 16.10 15.62 10.88
CA HIS A 65 14.74 15.22 11.27
C HIS A 65 14.12 14.28 10.23
N ASN A 66 14.21 14.62 8.94
CA ASN A 66 13.71 13.78 7.86
C ASN A 66 14.47 12.45 7.75
N LEU A 67 15.79 12.45 7.98
CA LEU A 67 16.57 11.20 7.99
C LEU A 67 16.10 10.24 9.09
N TYR A 68 15.76 10.73 10.29
CA TYR A 68 15.18 9.89 11.34
C TYR A 68 13.86 9.24 10.89
N ALA A 69 12.99 9.99 10.20
CA ALA A 69 11.72 9.46 9.69
C ALA A 69 11.93 8.42 8.58
N ILE A 70 12.84 8.68 7.64
CA ILE A 70 13.22 7.71 6.58
C ILE A 70 13.78 6.43 7.22
N ASN A 71 14.62 6.55 8.23
CA ASN A 71 15.22 5.41 8.94
C ASN A 71 14.18 4.53 9.66
N ARG A 72 13.04 5.09 10.07
CA ARG A 72 11.90 4.31 10.56
C ARG A 72 11.12 3.66 9.42
N ARG A 73 10.78 4.43 8.38
CA ARG A 73 9.98 3.96 7.24
C ARG A 73 10.63 2.79 6.50
N GLU A 74 11.96 2.79 6.35
CA GLU A 74 12.68 1.68 5.73
C GLU A 74 12.56 0.35 6.50
N GLN A 75 12.20 0.37 7.78
CA GLN A 75 11.98 -0.84 8.60
C GLN A 75 10.52 -1.28 8.66
N GLU A 76 9.59 -0.47 8.15
CA GLU A 76 8.15 -0.63 8.41
C GLU A 76 7.58 -1.93 7.85
N VAL A 77 8.01 -2.32 6.64
CA VAL A 77 7.58 -3.58 5.99
C VAL A 77 8.00 -4.79 6.82
N ALA A 78 9.25 -4.81 7.29
CA ALA A 78 9.78 -5.89 8.12
C ALA A 78 9.06 -5.94 9.48
N MET A 79 8.84 -4.78 10.11
CA MET A 79 8.10 -4.69 11.37
C MET A 79 6.67 -5.22 11.23
N ARG A 80 5.96 -4.83 10.16
CA ARG A 80 4.60 -5.32 9.90
C ARG A 80 4.58 -6.83 9.71
N HIS A 81 5.52 -7.37 8.95
CA HIS A 81 5.65 -8.82 8.74
C HIS A 81 5.87 -9.56 10.07
N ASP A 82 6.78 -9.08 10.92
CA ASP A 82 7.06 -9.67 12.22
C ASP A 82 5.81 -9.70 13.13
N LEU A 83 5.09 -8.56 13.22
CA LEU A 83 3.88 -8.46 14.05
C LEU A 83 2.77 -9.41 13.58
N VAL A 84 2.51 -9.47 12.27
CA VAL A 84 1.47 -10.34 11.69
C VAL A 84 1.81 -11.81 11.91
N ASN A 85 3.09 -12.18 11.88
CA ASN A 85 3.58 -13.54 12.11
C ASN A 85 3.80 -13.88 13.59
N GLY A 86 3.25 -13.09 14.51
CA GLY A 86 3.26 -13.41 15.93
C GLY A 86 4.59 -13.12 16.64
N THR A 87 5.45 -12.28 16.07
CA THR A 87 6.68 -11.80 16.73
C THR A 87 6.45 -10.43 17.37
N ALA A 88 6.53 -10.37 18.69
CA ALA A 88 6.42 -9.13 19.45
C ALA A 88 7.64 -8.24 19.18
N LEU A 89 7.40 -6.94 19.02
CA LEU A 89 8.45 -5.97 18.77
C LEU A 89 8.65 -5.11 20.01
N ILE A 90 9.88 -5.11 20.53
CA ILE A 90 10.33 -4.26 21.65
C ILE A 90 11.23 -3.20 21.05
N CYS A 91 10.78 -1.94 21.06
CA CYS A 91 11.40 -0.87 20.31
C CYS A 91 11.97 0.21 21.22
N ILE A 92 13.28 0.41 21.16
CA ILE A 92 13.97 1.47 21.88
C ILE A 92 13.94 2.73 21.02
N ARG A 93 13.24 3.76 21.52
CA ARG A 93 12.93 5.00 20.79
C ARG A 93 12.11 4.77 19.52
N TYR A 94 11.30 5.73 19.14
CA TYR A 94 10.50 5.66 17.90
C TYR A 94 10.21 7.07 17.35
N ALA A 95 9.04 7.26 16.74
CA ALA A 95 8.59 8.55 16.23
C ALA A 95 8.52 9.64 17.31
N PHE A 96 8.15 9.28 18.55
CA PHE A 96 8.02 10.23 19.66
C PHE A 96 9.36 10.90 19.99
N SER A 97 10.45 10.12 20.09
CA SER A 97 11.81 10.66 20.18
C SER A 97 12.13 11.58 19.00
N GLY A 98 11.78 11.21 17.76
CA GLY A 98 12.02 12.04 16.57
C GLY A 98 11.36 13.41 16.66
N ALA A 99 10.09 13.46 17.08
CA ALA A 99 9.33 14.70 17.25
C ALA A 99 9.84 15.54 18.43
N ALA A 100 10.04 14.90 19.61
CA ALA A 100 10.45 15.60 20.82
C ALA A 100 11.85 16.22 20.70
N TYR A 101 12.81 15.50 20.13
CA TYR A 101 14.17 16.02 19.94
C TYR A 101 14.21 17.14 18.91
N SER A 102 13.42 17.07 17.82
CA SER A 102 13.33 18.18 16.86
C SER A 102 12.67 19.40 17.47
N LYS A 103 11.57 19.23 18.22
CA LYS A 103 10.89 20.34 18.89
C LYS A 103 11.78 21.04 19.91
N ALA A 104 12.63 20.29 20.60
CA ALA A 104 13.54 20.80 21.63
C ALA A 104 14.65 21.73 21.11
N LYS A 105 14.95 21.72 19.81
CA LYS A 105 16.01 22.53 19.20
C LYS A 105 15.66 24.01 19.09
N ASP A 106 14.36 24.33 19.05
CA ASP A 106 13.77 25.67 18.99
C ASP A 106 14.53 26.67 18.11
N VAL A 107 15.00 26.20 16.95
CA VAL A 107 15.45 27.06 15.86
C VAL A 107 14.20 27.38 15.05
N LEU A 108 13.58 28.54 15.31
CA LEU A 108 12.45 29.14 14.57
C LEU A 108 11.02 28.66 14.92
N GLU A 109 10.68 28.43 16.19
CA GLU A 109 9.28 28.20 16.61
C GLU A 109 8.57 27.09 15.84
N LEU A 110 9.29 26.06 15.38
CA LEU A 110 8.70 24.97 14.59
C LEU A 110 7.46 24.41 15.32
N PRO A 111 6.26 24.49 14.72
CA PRO A 111 5.06 24.00 15.38
C PRO A 111 5.20 22.51 15.61
N LEU A 112 4.64 22.02 16.72
CA LEU A 112 4.67 20.60 17.08
C LEU A 112 4.20 19.73 15.91
N GLU A 113 3.14 20.16 15.24
CA GLU A 113 2.59 19.56 14.02
C GLU A 113 3.64 19.28 12.93
N ALA A 114 4.56 20.22 12.68
CA ALA A 114 5.62 20.04 11.69
C ALA A 114 6.63 18.96 12.12
N CYS A 115 6.80 18.74 13.42
CA CYS A 115 7.68 17.70 13.96
C CYS A 115 7.01 16.31 13.95
N LEU A 116 5.68 16.24 13.96
CA LEU A 116 4.91 14.99 13.86
C LEU A 116 4.78 14.52 12.40
N GLY A 117 4.69 15.48 11.46
CA GLY A 117 4.39 15.27 10.05
C GLY A 117 5.14 14.12 9.36
N PRO A 118 6.49 14.06 9.41
CA PRO A 118 7.26 13.04 8.68
C PRO A 118 6.96 11.60 9.10
N ASP A 119 6.56 11.38 10.35
CA ASP A 119 6.21 10.07 10.90
C ASP A 119 4.71 9.76 10.85
N ARG A 120 3.87 10.64 10.31
CA ARG A 120 2.45 10.34 10.16
C ARG A 120 2.23 9.07 9.34
N GLY A 121 1.40 8.19 9.87
CA GLY A 121 1.03 6.93 9.24
C GLY A 121 2.01 5.79 9.46
N VAL A 122 3.11 5.95 10.22
CA VAL A 122 3.93 4.79 10.62
C VAL A 122 3.11 3.85 11.53
N ILE A 123 3.61 2.65 11.78
CA ILE A 123 2.93 1.69 12.67
C ILE A 123 2.75 2.31 14.06
N ALA A 124 1.51 2.34 14.57
CA ALA A 124 1.23 2.78 15.94
C ALA A 124 1.57 1.66 16.94
N PRO A 125 2.28 1.96 18.03
CA PRO A 125 2.49 1.01 19.11
C PRO A 125 1.20 0.75 19.88
N ASP A 126 1.12 -0.43 20.47
CA ASP A 126 0.05 -0.82 21.38
C ASP A 126 0.24 -0.17 22.75
N ALA A 127 1.50 0.06 23.15
CA ALA A 127 1.84 0.85 24.32
C ALA A 127 3.19 1.57 24.15
N VAL A 128 3.29 2.74 24.78
CA VAL A 128 4.54 3.48 24.98
C VAL A 128 4.86 3.49 26.46
N LEU A 129 5.95 2.81 26.82
CA LEU A 129 6.51 2.79 28.16
C LEU A 129 7.47 3.97 28.28
N PHE A 130 7.07 5.01 29.02
CA PHE A 130 7.88 6.20 29.21
C PHE A 130 8.67 6.09 30.52
N LEU A 131 9.99 5.92 30.42
CA LEU A 131 10.86 5.82 31.60
C LEU A 131 11.10 7.20 32.19
N ALA A 132 10.47 7.49 33.33
CA ALA A 132 10.67 8.75 34.05
C ALA A 132 12.13 8.89 34.46
N SER A 133 12.70 10.09 34.29
CA SER A 133 14.09 10.39 34.63
C SER A 133 14.24 11.88 34.90
N ARG A 134 14.98 12.27 35.94
CA ARG A 134 15.36 13.68 36.14
C ARG A 134 16.63 13.96 35.34
N VAL A 135 16.72 15.15 34.75
CA VAL A 135 17.90 15.60 33.98
C VAL A 135 19.19 15.50 34.82
N ALA A 136 19.10 15.78 36.14
CA ALA A 136 20.20 15.64 37.08
C ALA A 136 20.72 14.20 37.21
N ASP A 137 19.82 13.21 37.16
CA ASP A 137 20.19 11.79 37.33
C ASP A 137 20.82 11.22 36.05
N VAL A 138 20.37 11.67 34.86
CA VAL A 138 20.92 11.19 33.58
C VAL A 138 22.26 11.82 33.23
N SER A 139 22.46 13.09 33.58
CA SER A 139 23.72 13.81 33.35
C SER A 139 24.87 13.33 34.23
N ALA A 140 24.57 12.67 35.35
CA ALA A 140 25.57 12.06 36.23
C ALA A 140 26.11 10.70 35.73
N ARG A 141 25.52 10.11 34.68
CA ARG A 141 25.92 8.78 34.17
C ARG A 141 27.15 8.86 33.26
N ALA A 142 28.04 7.87 33.35
CA ALA A 142 29.35 7.85 32.68
C ALA A 142 29.26 7.97 31.14
N GLY A 143 29.98 8.94 30.56
CA GLY A 143 30.04 9.23 29.11
C GLY A 143 29.11 10.36 28.63
N PHE A 144 28.43 11.08 29.53
CA PHE A 144 27.42 12.07 29.13
C PHE A 144 28.09 13.27 28.49
N GLY A 145 27.76 13.55 27.24
CA GLY A 145 28.35 14.61 26.42
C GLY A 145 29.07 14.11 25.16
N ASP A 146 29.18 12.79 24.99
CA ASP A 146 29.87 12.19 23.84
C ASP A 146 29.12 12.49 22.54
N GLU A 147 27.78 12.38 22.54
CA GLU A 147 26.92 12.69 21.40
C GLU A 147 26.40 14.15 21.41
N ILE A 148 25.92 14.63 20.26
CA ILE A 148 25.54 16.04 20.03
C ILE A 148 24.41 16.56 20.94
N TYR A 149 23.53 15.69 21.44
CA TYR A 149 22.35 16.08 22.23
C TYR A 149 22.50 15.86 23.75
N GLU A 150 23.63 15.33 24.20
CA GLU A 150 23.86 15.02 25.62
C GLU A 150 24.31 16.26 26.41
N THR A 151 23.47 17.29 26.46
CA THR A 151 23.68 18.47 27.30
C THR A 151 22.47 18.70 28.21
N SER A 152 22.70 19.05 29.48
CA SER A 152 21.60 19.23 30.44
C SER A 152 20.55 20.26 30.00
N PRO A 153 20.90 21.43 29.43
CA PRO A 153 19.91 22.38 28.93
C PRO A 153 19.04 21.78 27.81
N PHE A 154 19.66 21.07 26.87
CA PHE A 154 18.91 20.44 25.77
C PHE A 154 18.01 19.31 26.26
N GLN A 155 18.47 18.47 27.18
CA GLN A 155 17.64 17.39 27.76
C GLN A 155 16.44 17.92 28.55
N ALA A 156 16.54 19.11 29.16
CA ALA A 156 15.39 19.77 29.78
C ALA A 156 14.34 20.18 28.74
N ASN A 157 14.76 20.72 27.58
CA ASN A 157 13.86 21.04 26.48
C ASN A 157 13.22 19.77 25.88
N VAL A 158 13.98 18.68 25.76
CA VAL A 158 13.48 17.38 25.30
C VAL A 158 12.43 16.84 26.26
N ALA A 159 12.64 16.94 27.58
CA ALA A 159 11.65 16.52 28.58
C ALA A 159 10.33 17.28 28.42
N ALA A 160 10.39 18.62 28.29
CA ALA A 160 9.21 19.43 28.04
C ALA A 160 8.52 19.10 26.70
N SER A 161 9.31 18.81 25.66
CA SER A 161 8.79 18.43 24.34
C SER A 161 8.10 17.07 24.33
N PHE A 162 8.57 16.11 25.13
CA PHE A 162 7.91 14.81 25.29
C PHE A 162 6.51 14.95 25.91
N GLU A 163 6.32 15.85 26.86
CA GLU A 163 4.98 16.10 27.43
C GLU A 163 4.00 16.61 26.36
N LEU A 164 4.45 17.49 25.47
CA LEU A 164 3.64 17.97 24.34
C LEU A 164 3.30 16.84 23.36
N VAL A 165 4.30 16.04 22.98
CA VAL A 165 4.10 14.88 22.09
C VAL A 165 3.16 13.84 22.71
N LYS A 166 3.27 13.61 24.02
CA LYS A 166 2.38 12.73 24.76
C LYS A 166 0.96 13.26 24.73
N GLN A 167 0.74 14.54 25.05
CA GLN A 167 -0.58 15.18 24.99
C GLN A 167 -1.24 15.04 23.62
N GLU A 168 -0.51 15.24 22.52
CA GLU A 168 -1.07 15.07 21.16
C GLU A 168 -1.35 13.62 20.76
N SER A 169 -0.88 12.63 21.54
CA SER A 169 -0.97 11.22 21.18
C SER A 169 -1.77 10.36 22.16
N VAL A 170 -2.24 10.90 23.28
CA VAL A 170 -2.96 10.14 24.32
C VAL A 170 -4.22 9.43 23.81
N ASP A 171 -4.91 10.01 22.83
CA ASP A 171 -6.11 9.41 22.23
C ASP A 171 -5.78 8.29 21.25
N SER A 172 -4.55 8.27 20.73
CA SER A 172 -4.11 7.34 19.69
C SER A 172 -3.20 6.22 20.22
N VAL A 173 -2.57 6.40 21.37
CA VAL A 173 -1.58 5.47 21.92
C VAL A 173 -1.69 5.43 23.42
N ARG A 174 -1.59 4.23 23.99
CA ARG A 174 -1.55 4.04 25.43
C ARG A 174 -0.18 4.38 25.98
N TRP A 175 -0.10 5.50 26.70
CA TRP A 175 1.11 5.88 27.44
C TRP A 175 1.10 5.28 28.84
N VAL A 176 2.25 4.76 29.26
CA VAL A 176 2.45 4.21 30.60
C VAL A 176 3.70 4.85 31.20
N ASP A 177 3.50 5.70 32.20
CA ASP A 177 4.59 6.33 32.93
C ASP A 177 5.21 5.33 33.90
N ILE A 178 6.49 5.02 33.69
CA ILE A 178 7.24 4.10 34.53
C ILE A 178 8.03 4.91 35.56
N PRO A 179 7.83 4.66 36.87
CA PRO A 179 8.50 5.41 37.92
C PRO A 179 10.00 5.15 37.93
N THR A 180 10.75 6.10 38.50
CA THR A 180 12.18 5.94 38.80
C THR A 180 12.38 4.92 39.92
N GLY A 181 13.42 4.10 39.83
CA GLY A 181 13.84 3.18 40.90
C GLY A 181 15.11 2.43 40.50
N THR A 182 15.41 1.36 41.23
CA THR A 182 16.40 0.36 40.80
C THR A 182 15.96 -0.33 39.50
N ILE A 183 16.89 -1.01 38.82
CA ILE A 183 16.60 -1.71 37.56
C ILE A 183 15.45 -2.71 37.76
N GLU A 184 15.45 -3.43 38.88
CA GLU A 184 14.47 -4.43 39.24
C GLU A 184 13.11 -3.82 39.57
N GLU A 185 13.05 -2.74 40.36
CA GLU A 185 11.79 -2.05 40.69
C GLU A 185 11.10 -1.45 39.44
N VAL A 186 11.91 -0.87 38.56
CA VAL A 186 11.44 -0.35 37.26
C VAL A 186 10.88 -1.51 36.42
N PHE A 187 11.57 -2.64 36.37
CA PHE A 187 11.12 -3.79 35.60
C PHE A 187 9.84 -4.42 36.14
N GLU A 188 9.70 -4.54 37.48
CA GLU A 188 8.47 -5.03 38.10
C GLU A 188 7.27 -4.10 37.81
N SER A 189 7.50 -2.79 37.72
CA SER A 189 6.46 -1.83 37.31
C SER A 189 6.03 -2.05 35.85
N ILE A 190 6.98 -2.38 34.97
CA ILE A 190 6.72 -2.64 33.55
C ILE A 190 5.94 -3.95 33.35
N LYS A 191 6.25 -5.00 34.11
CA LYS A 191 5.61 -6.33 33.98
C LYS A 191 4.09 -6.29 34.05
N VAL A 192 3.52 -5.41 34.87
CA VAL A 192 2.07 -5.25 34.99
C VAL A 192 1.44 -4.94 33.64
N GLU A 193 2.05 -4.05 32.86
CA GLU A 193 1.56 -3.70 31.52
C GLU A 193 1.89 -4.81 30.51
N LEU A 194 3.05 -5.46 30.60
CA LEU A 194 3.40 -6.57 29.70
C LEU A 194 2.41 -7.73 29.82
N ASP A 195 2.05 -8.13 31.04
CA ASP A 195 1.12 -9.24 31.26
C ASP A 195 -0.27 -8.92 30.70
N ARG A 196 -0.72 -7.65 30.84
CA ARG A 196 -1.96 -7.17 30.20
C ARG A 196 -1.90 -7.29 28.68
N MET A 197 -0.83 -6.81 28.05
CA MET A 197 -0.68 -6.83 26.59
C MET A 197 -0.57 -8.26 26.04
N LEU A 198 0.10 -9.15 26.76
CA LEU A 198 0.21 -10.57 26.40
C LEU A 198 -1.14 -11.28 26.50
N ALA A 199 -1.96 -10.95 27.50
CA ALA A 199 -3.32 -11.46 27.61
C ALA A 199 -4.22 -10.94 26.48
N ASP A 200 -4.10 -9.66 26.12
CA ASP A 200 -4.80 -9.07 24.98
C ASP A 200 -4.40 -9.74 23.66
N ALA A 201 -3.10 -10.02 23.46
CA ALA A 201 -2.59 -10.71 22.28
C ALA A 201 -3.12 -12.15 22.17
N ALA A 202 -3.12 -12.89 23.29
CA ALA A 202 -3.61 -14.26 23.35
C ALA A 202 -5.13 -14.36 23.11
N SER A 203 -5.87 -13.29 23.40
CA SER A 203 -7.33 -13.21 23.23
C SER A 203 -7.75 -12.51 21.94
N ASP A 204 -6.81 -12.19 21.05
CA ASP A 204 -7.02 -11.42 19.81
C ASP A 204 -7.65 -10.02 20.01
N ASN A 205 -7.50 -9.45 21.22
CA ASN A 205 -8.06 -8.15 21.61
C ASN A 205 -7.18 -6.95 21.21
N LEU A 206 -6.00 -7.19 20.64
CA LEU A 206 -5.13 -6.11 20.14
C LEU A 206 -5.69 -5.41 18.88
N GLY A 207 -6.66 -6.03 18.20
CA GLY A 207 -7.22 -5.51 16.95
C GLY A 207 -6.20 -5.41 15.80
N PRO A 208 -6.52 -4.70 14.70
CA PRO A 208 -5.62 -4.54 13.56
C PRO A 208 -4.40 -3.67 13.91
N ILE A 209 -3.33 -3.77 13.11
CA ILE A 209 -2.19 -2.85 13.20
C ILE A 209 -2.67 -1.44 12.84
N ARG A 210 -2.53 -0.51 13.79
CA ARG A 210 -3.00 0.89 13.65
C ARG A 210 -1.90 1.80 13.09
N ARG A 211 -2.29 3.02 12.72
CA ARG A 211 -1.43 4.05 12.11
C ARG A 211 -1.23 5.20 13.09
N LEU A 212 0.03 5.58 13.35
CA LEU A 212 0.41 6.60 14.34
C LEU A 212 0.23 8.00 13.76
N TRP A 213 -0.43 8.89 14.51
CA TRP A 213 -0.73 10.28 14.10
C TRP A 213 -1.34 10.40 12.71
N ALA A 214 -1.87 9.30 12.18
CA ALA A 214 -2.84 9.41 11.14
C ALA A 214 -4.02 10.14 11.78
N THR A 215 -4.42 11.25 11.18
CA THR A 215 -5.82 11.60 11.19
C THR A 215 -6.60 10.30 10.96
N PRO A 216 -7.64 9.99 11.76
CA PRO A 216 -8.56 8.93 11.36
C PRO A 216 -8.92 9.28 9.94
N SER A 217 -8.38 8.53 8.97
CA SER A 217 -8.74 8.78 7.59
C SER A 217 -10.25 8.75 7.60
N GLY A 218 -10.89 9.78 7.03
CA GLY A 218 -12.34 9.78 6.89
C GLY A 218 -12.81 8.41 6.44
N ASP A 219 -12.05 7.78 5.53
CA ASP A 219 -12.21 6.41 5.07
C ASP A 219 -12.32 5.35 6.19
N SER A 220 -11.39 5.25 7.15
CA SER A 220 -11.43 4.23 8.21
C SER A 220 -12.60 4.36 9.18
N GLN A 221 -13.04 5.58 9.50
CA GLN A 221 -14.24 5.81 10.31
C GLN A 221 -15.50 5.54 9.47
N GLN A 222 -15.53 6.04 8.23
CA GLN A 222 -16.61 5.83 7.26
C GLN A 222 -16.82 4.35 6.95
N LEU A 223 -15.78 3.52 6.96
CA LEU A 223 -15.90 2.07 6.75
C LEU A 223 -16.90 1.43 7.72
N GLU A 224 -16.88 1.84 8.98
CA GLU A 224 -17.74 1.28 10.03
C GLU A 224 -19.06 2.05 10.18
N THR A 225 -19.05 3.37 9.98
CA THR A 225 -20.23 4.23 10.22
C THR A 225 -21.13 4.41 9.01
N ASP A 226 -20.55 4.49 7.81
CA ASP A 226 -21.32 4.80 6.60
C ASP A 226 -22.05 3.54 6.14
N ARG A 227 -23.36 3.70 5.95
CA ARG A 227 -24.20 2.67 5.35
C ARG A 227 -24.49 3.03 3.91
N VAL A 228 -24.17 2.13 2.99
CA VAL A 228 -24.40 2.29 1.54
C VAL A 228 -25.65 1.53 1.11
N ILE A 229 -26.23 1.94 -0.01
CA ILE A 229 -27.46 1.36 -0.54
C ILE A 229 -27.12 0.09 -1.33
N LEU A 230 -27.57 -1.07 -0.84
CA LEU A 230 -27.48 -2.34 -1.58
C LEU A 230 -28.52 -2.38 -2.67
N VAL A 231 -28.14 -2.87 -3.86
CA VAL A 231 -29.02 -2.92 -5.03
C VAL A 231 -29.03 -4.29 -5.71
N ASP A 232 -30.11 -4.58 -6.44
CA ASP A 232 -30.17 -5.71 -7.37
C ASP A 232 -29.50 -5.37 -8.72
N GLU A 233 -29.52 -6.31 -9.67
CA GLU A 233 -28.91 -6.13 -10.98
C GLU A 233 -29.57 -5.04 -11.85
N ASP A 234 -30.79 -4.64 -11.49
CA ASP A 234 -31.59 -3.61 -12.17
C ASP A 234 -31.53 -2.27 -11.42
N ASP A 235 -30.61 -2.12 -10.46
CA ASP A 235 -30.43 -0.92 -9.63
C ASP A 235 -31.65 -0.58 -8.76
N ARG A 236 -32.42 -1.59 -8.34
CA ARG A 236 -33.45 -1.41 -7.31
C ARG A 236 -32.83 -1.57 -5.94
N ALA A 237 -33.13 -0.65 -5.03
CA ALA A 237 -32.65 -0.74 -3.65
C ALA A 237 -33.26 -1.98 -2.97
N VAL A 238 -32.41 -2.85 -2.43
CA VAL A 238 -32.81 -4.10 -1.74
C VAL A 238 -32.41 -4.11 -0.26
N GLY A 239 -31.59 -3.15 0.18
CA GLY A 239 -31.18 -3.06 1.57
C GLY A 239 -30.04 -2.08 1.80
N SER A 240 -29.33 -2.30 2.90
CA SER A 240 -28.35 -1.38 3.46
C SER A 240 -27.19 -2.18 4.04
N GLY A 241 -25.95 -1.84 3.69
CA GLY A 241 -24.73 -2.50 4.19
C GLY A 241 -23.74 -1.48 4.72
N THR A 242 -22.90 -1.85 5.69
CA THR A 242 -21.76 -0.99 6.08
C THR A 242 -20.79 -0.89 4.90
N LYS A 243 -20.14 0.25 4.71
CA LYS A 243 -19.15 0.42 3.65
C LYS A 243 -18.06 -0.66 3.74
N ARG A 244 -17.66 -1.08 4.95
CA ARG A 244 -16.77 -2.22 5.14
C ARG A 244 -17.33 -3.51 4.54
N ASP A 245 -18.48 -3.96 5.01
CA ASP A 245 -19.02 -5.27 4.65
C ASP A 245 -19.35 -5.37 3.16
N THR A 246 -19.74 -4.25 2.53
CA THR A 246 -20.02 -4.23 1.09
C THR A 246 -18.78 -4.31 0.22
N HIS A 247 -17.60 -3.96 0.75
CA HIS A 247 -16.34 -3.96 0.01
C HIS A 247 -15.42 -5.14 0.37
N VAL A 248 -15.76 -5.97 1.37
CA VAL A 248 -15.04 -7.22 1.63
C VAL A 248 -15.31 -8.20 0.49
N HIS A 249 -14.25 -8.68 -0.17
CA HIS A 249 -14.31 -9.57 -1.32
C HIS A 249 -15.14 -10.83 -1.03
N PRO A 250 -16.13 -11.17 -1.88
CA PRO A 250 -16.32 -10.71 -3.28
C PRO A 250 -17.14 -9.42 -3.45
N GLY A 251 -17.44 -8.69 -2.39
CA GLY A 251 -18.19 -7.44 -2.44
C GLY A 251 -19.69 -7.65 -2.67
N GLN A 252 -20.51 -6.85 -2.00
CA GLN A 252 -21.97 -6.82 -2.20
C GLN A 252 -22.31 -5.77 -3.25
N LEU A 253 -23.26 -6.07 -4.14
CA LEU A 253 -23.66 -5.11 -5.17
C LEU A 253 -24.33 -3.90 -4.51
N HIS A 254 -23.77 -2.71 -4.74
CA HIS A 254 -24.24 -1.47 -4.15
C HIS A 254 -24.18 -0.31 -5.15
N ARG A 255 -24.93 0.76 -4.85
CA ARG A 255 -24.98 1.96 -5.71
C ARG A 255 -23.77 2.85 -5.49
N ALA A 256 -23.22 3.41 -6.56
CA ALA A 256 -22.08 4.31 -6.56
C ALA A 256 -22.26 5.45 -7.57
N PHE A 257 -21.33 6.41 -7.57
CA PHE A 257 -21.24 7.44 -8.60
C PHE A 257 -19.79 7.82 -8.92
N SER A 258 -19.58 8.27 -10.16
CA SER A 258 -18.33 8.78 -10.70
C SER A 258 -18.57 10.15 -11.34
N LEU A 259 -17.97 11.21 -10.80
CA LEU A 259 -17.95 12.56 -11.39
C LEU A 259 -16.82 12.68 -12.43
N LEU A 260 -17.17 13.22 -13.59
CA LEU A 260 -16.28 13.67 -14.65
C LEU A 260 -16.47 15.19 -14.83
N LEU A 261 -15.59 15.98 -14.24
CA LEU A 261 -15.64 17.45 -14.31
C LEU A 261 -14.65 17.98 -15.35
N PHE A 262 -15.18 18.64 -16.37
CA PHE A 262 -14.39 19.24 -17.43
C PHE A 262 -14.28 20.75 -17.27
N ASP A 263 -13.17 21.33 -17.71
CA ASP A 263 -13.04 22.79 -17.85
C ASP A 263 -13.44 23.27 -19.26
N GLU A 264 -13.41 24.58 -19.49
CA GLU A 264 -13.70 25.20 -20.78
C GLU A 264 -12.75 24.77 -21.91
N ALA A 265 -11.53 24.33 -21.57
CA ALA A 265 -10.57 23.79 -22.52
C ALA A 265 -10.82 22.31 -22.83
N GLY A 266 -11.88 21.72 -22.26
CA GLY A 266 -12.21 20.32 -22.43
C GLY A 266 -11.29 19.37 -21.67
N ARG A 267 -10.47 19.87 -20.73
CA ARG A 267 -9.61 19.02 -19.89
C ARG A 267 -10.41 18.41 -18.75
N LEU A 268 -10.14 17.16 -18.41
CA LEU A 268 -10.78 16.45 -17.31
C LEU A 268 -9.97 16.60 -16.02
N LEU A 269 -10.63 16.94 -14.92
CA LEU A 269 -10.01 16.94 -13.60
C LEU A 269 -9.90 15.51 -13.06
N LEU A 270 -8.67 15.09 -12.77
CA LEU A 270 -8.34 13.84 -12.12
C LEU A 270 -7.88 14.07 -10.70
N GLN A 271 -8.09 13.05 -9.86
CA GLN A 271 -7.44 12.93 -8.57
C GLN A 271 -6.58 11.66 -8.49
N GLN A 272 -5.52 11.73 -7.71
CA GLN A 272 -4.80 10.55 -7.23
C GLN A 272 -5.28 10.22 -5.82
N ARG A 273 -5.72 8.98 -5.62
CA ARG A 273 -6.22 8.49 -4.34
C ARG A 273 -5.10 8.50 -3.28
N ALA A 274 -5.39 9.00 -2.09
CA ALA A 274 -4.44 9.01 -0.98
C ALA A 274 -3.98 7.60 -0.58
N ALA A 275 -2.81 7.51 0.05
CA ALA A 275 -2.25 6.26 0.57
C ALA A 275 -3.12 5.60 1.66
N SER A 276 -3.93 6.42 2.34
CA SER A 276 -4.86 6.05 3.41
C SER A 276 -6.11 5.33 2.90
N LYS A 277 -6.39 5.34 1.59
CA LYS A 277 -7.60 4.71 1.03
C LYS A 277 -7.54 3.19 1.17
N THR A 278 -8.66 2.61 1.58
CA THR A 278 -8.80 1.17 1.78
C THR A 278 -8.76 0.42 0.45
N THR A 279 -9.53 0.88 -0.54
CA THR A 279 -9.53 0.34 -1.90
C THR A 279 -8.71 1.22 -2.84
N PHE A 280 -7.84 0.58 -3.63
CA PHE A 280 -7.02 1.20 -4.67
C PHE A 280 -6.23 2.46 -4.22
N PRO A 281 -5.41 2.39 -3.16
CA PRO A 281 -4.56 3.52 -2.75
C PRO A 281 -3.54 3.87 -3.84
N HIS A 282 -3.24 5.16 -4.04
CA HIS A 282 -2.33 5.71 -5.05
C HIS A 282 -2.79 5.68 -6.51
N TYR A 283 -3.96 5.11 -6.80
CA TYR A 283 -4.50 5.06 -8.17
C TYR A 283 -4.99 6.45 -8.61
N TRP A 284 -4.67 6.82 -9.85
CA TRP A 284 -5.33 7.91 -10.56
C TRP A 284 -6.75 7.50 -10.96
N SER A 285 -7.71 8.39 -10.72
CA SER A 285 -9.13 8.18 -11.00
C SER A 285 -9.75 9.45 -11.57
N ASN A 286 -11.01 9.34 -12.00
CA ASN A 286 -11.90 10.47 -12.29
C ASN A 286 -12.01 11.45 -11.10
N THR A 287 -12.68 12.59 -11.35
CA THR A 287 -12.72 13.74 -10.45
C THR A 287 -13.10 13.40 -9.01
N VAL A 288 -14.22 12.69 -8.79
CA VAL A 288 -14.69 12.24 -7.47
C VAL A 288 -15.45 10.92 -7.68
N CYS A 289 -15.22 9.93 -6.82
CA CYS A 289 -15.95 8.65 -6.84
C CYS A 289 -16.32 8.24 -5.41
N SER A 290 -17.60 7.90 -5.18
CA SER A 290 -18.09 7.52 -3.86
C SER A 290 -19.50 6.91 -3.93
N HIS A 291 -20.18 6.87 -2.79
CA HIS A 291 -21.46 6.19 -2.60
C HIS A 291 -22.54 7.14 -2.08
N PRO A 292 -23.78 7.06 -2.58
CA PRO A 292 -24.93 7.55 -1.83
C PRO A 292 -25.14 6.72 -0.56
N LEU A 293 -25.41 7.40 0.54
CA LEU A 293 -25.69 6.78 1.83
C LEU A 293 -27.14 6.33 1.93
N ASP A 294 -27.38 5.27 2.70
CA ASP A 294 -28.70 4.82 3.08
C ASP A 294 -29.31 5.72 4.16
N VAL A 295 -29.61 6.96 3.77
CA VAL A 295 -30.29 7.97 4.58
C VAL A 295 -31.43 8.58 3.74
N PRO A 296 -32.50 9.12 4.36
CA PRO A 296 -33.66 9.63 3.62
C PRO A 296 -33.34 10.65 2.52
N ASP A 297 -32.26 11.42 2.69
CA ASP A 297 -31.85 12.45 1.73
C ASP A 297 -31.09 11.89 0.51
N GLU A 298 -30.45 10.73 0.62
CA GLU A 298 -29.62 10.14 -0.45
C GLU A 298 -30.20 8.81 -1.00
N ASN A 299 -31.06 8.12 -0.24
CA ASN A 299 -31.82 6.96 -0.69
C ASN A 299 -33.27 7.35 -1.05
N THR A 300 -33.40 8.11 -2.14
CA THR A 300 -34.68 8.66 -2.59
C THR A 300 -35.39 7.75 -3.60
N GLU A 301 -36.71 7.89 -3.76
CA GLU A 301 -37.51 7.17 -4.78
C GLU A 301 -36.97 7.33 -6.21
N VAL A 302 -36.35 8.48 -6.52
CA VAL A 302 -35.70 8.76 -7.80
C VAL A 302 -34.18 8.73 -7.58
N PRO A 303 -33.47 7.60 -7.82
CA PRO A 303 -32.11 7.39 -7.33
C PRO A 303 -31.10 8.46 -7.75
N ILE A 304 -31.24 9.02 -8.95
CA ILE A 304 -30.35 10.07 -9.47
C ILE A 304 -30.36 11.34 -8.61
N VAL A 305 -31.49 11.66 -7.95
CA VAL A 305 -31.59 12.82 -7.04
C VAL A 305 -30.69 12.61 -5.82
N GLY A 306 -30.77 11.43 -5.21
CA GLY A 306 -29.92 11.04 -4.10
C GLY A 306 -28.44 10.98 -4.46
N VAL A 307 -28.11 10.39 -5.62
CA VAL A 307 -26.75 10.37 -6.17
C VAL A 307 -26.17 11.78 -6.33
N ARG A 308 -26.94 12.73 -6.88
CA ARG A 308 -26.47 14.13 -7.00
C ARG A 308 -26.16 14.76 -5.65
N ARG A 309 -27.00 14.53 -4.63
CA ARG A 309 -26.77 15.07 -3.28
C ARG A 309 -25.50 14.49 -2.65
N ALA A 310 -25.31 13.18 -2.77
CA ALA A 310 -24.12 12.48 -2.32
C ALA A 310 -22.85 13.00 -3.04
N LEU A 311 -22.94 13.20 -4.35
CA LEU A 311 -21.86 13.74 -5.16
C LEU A 311 -21.45 15.15 -4.70
N VAL A 312 -22.39 16.06 -4.48
CA VAL A 312 -22.09 17.41 -3.99
C VAL A 312 -21.41 17.35 -2.62
N ARG A 313 -21.91 16.50 -1.71
CA ARG A 313 -21.30 16.28 -0.38
C ARG A 313 -19.85 15.80 -0.50
N ARG A 314 -19.59 14.80 -1.35
CA ARG A 314 -18.26 14.20 -1.51
C ARG A 314 -17.30 15.08 -2.28
N ALA A 315 -17.75 15.79 -3.30
CA ALA A 315 -16.91 16.75 -4.03
C ALA A 315 -16.39 17.87 -3.13
N LYS A 316 -17.26 18.38 -2.23
CA LYS A 316 -16.86 19.34 -1.21
C LYS A 316 -15.89 18.75 -0.18
N TYR A 317 -16.12 17.51 0.25
CA TYR A 317 -15.28 16.85 1.25
C TYR A 317 -13.88 16.46 0.74
N GLU A 318 -13.80 15.88 -0.46
CA GLU A 318 -12.55 15.34 -1.01
C GLU A 318 -11.66 16.40 -1.65
N LEU A 319 -12.27 17.33 -2.38
CA LEU A 319 -11.54 18.31 -3.19
C LEU A 319 -11.79 19.77 -2.79
N GLY A 320 -12.69 20.02 -1.84
CA GLY A 320 -13.13 21.37 -1.51
C GLY A 320 -13.93 22.03 -2.63
N LEU A 321 -14.45 21.25 -3.58
CA LEU A 321 -15.20 21.77 -4.72
C LEU A 321 -16.60 22.21 -4.29
N ASP A 322 -16.92 23.47 -4.54
CA ASP A 322 -18.29 23.94 -4.49
C ASP A 322 -18.92 23.79 -5.88
N LEU A 323 -19.82 22.82 -6.01
CA LEU A 323 -20.48 22.54 -7.28
C LEU A 323 -21.71 23.43 -7.52
N GLY A 324 -22.12 24.29 -6.57
CA GLY A 324 -23.14 25.33 -6.73
C GLY A 324 -24.19 25.09 -7.82
N ASP A 325 -24.12 25.92 -8.87
CA ASP A 325 -25.01 25.92 -10.04
C ASP A 325 -24.46 25.12 -11.24
N VAL A 326 -23.41 24.30 -11.04
CA VAL A 326 -22.84 23.48 -12.11
C VAL A 326 -23.91 22.51 -12.64
N GLU A 327 -24.22 22.63 -13.92
CA GLU A 327 -25.13 21.70 -14.57
C GLU A 327 -24.49 20.33 -14.68
N LEU A 328 -25.01 19.39 -13.88
CA LEU A 328 -24.63 17.99 -13.97
C LEU A 328 -25.59 17.24 -14.88
N THR A 329 -25.09 16.28 -15.66
CA THR A 329 -25.89 15.31 -16.43
C THR A 329 -25.46 13.89 -16.08
N CYS A 330 -26.32 12.90 -16.36
CA CYS A 330 -26.01 11.49 -16.11
C CYS A 330 -26.19 10.67 -17.39
N PRO A 331 -25.21 10.68 -18.31
CA PRO A 331 -25.35 10.03 -19.61
C PRO A 331 -25.38 8.51 -19.54
N ALA A 332 -24.82 7.88 -18.51
CA ALA A 332 -24.78 6.42 -18.43
C ALA A 332 -24.72 5.92 -16.98
N ARG A 333 -25.09 4.65 -16.81
CA ARG A 333 -24.76 3.85 -15.63
C ARG A 333 -23.95 2.65 -16.07
N ILE A 334 -22.91 2.32 -15.32
CA ILE A 334 -22.08 1.14 -15.57
C ILE A 334 -22.22 0.15 -14.41
N ARG A 335 -22.15 -1.15 -14.69
CA ARG A 335 -22.00 -2.18 -13.67
C ARG A 335 -20.65 -2.85 -13.83
N TYR A 336 -19.89 -2.93 -12.75
CA TYR A 336 -18.59 -3.57 -12.75
C TYR A 336 -18.30 -4.27 -11.42
N HIS A 337 -17.35 -5.21 -11.45
CA HIS A 337 -16.79 -5.83 -10.26
C HIS A 337 -15.27 -5.87 -10.41
N ALA A 338 -14.55 -5.29 -9.44
CA ALA A 338 -13.10 -5.14 -9.48
C ALA A 338 -12.49 -5.48 -8.12
N ARG A 339 -11.51 -6.39 -8.13
CA ARG A 339 -10.76 -6.74 -6.92
C ARG A 339 -9.63 -5.73 -6.67
N SER A 340 -9.55 -5.17 -5.46
CA SER A 340 -8.45 -4.31 -5.03
C SER A 340 -7.26 -5.14 -4.57
N ASP A 341 -7.51 -6.10 -3.66
CA ASP A 341 -6.49 -7.01 -3.13
C ASP A 341 -7.12 -8.32 -2.62
N SER A 342 -6.41 -9.08 -1.78
CA SER A 342 -6.92 -10.33 -1.24
C SER A 342 -8.21 -10.21 -0.41
N ILE A 343 -8.44 -9.05 0.20
CA ILE A 343 -9.50 -8.76 1.17
C ILE A 343 -10.59 -7.86 0.56
N TRP A 344 -10.23 -6.90 -0.29
CA TRP A 344 -11.14 -5.83 -0.72
C TRP A 344 -11.49 -5.86 -2.22
N SER A 345 -12.71 -5.46 -2.55
CA SER A 345 -13.23 -5.34 -3.91
C SER A 345 -14.35 -4.29 -4.02
N GLU A 346 -14.56 -3.79 -5.23
CA GLU A 346 -15.70 -2.97 -5.62
C GLU A 346 -16.69 -3.82 -6.42
N ASN A 347 -17.98 -3.74 -6.12
CA ASN A 347 -19.06 -4.40 -6.85
C ASN A 347 -20.23 -3.41 -6.97
N GLU A 348 -20.28 -2.67 -8.07
CA GLU A 348 -21.05 -1.42 -8.10
C GLU A 348 -21.98 -1.31 -9.31
N VAL A 349 -23.11 -0.65 -9.10
CA VAL A 349 -23.84 0.09 -10.15
C VAL A 349 -23.47 1.56 -10.02
N ASP A 350 -22.62 2.02 -10.93
CA ASP A 350 -21.97 3.33 -10.88
C ASP A 350 -22.65 4.32 -11.85
N TYR A 351 -23.13 5.43 -11.28
CA TYR A 351 -23.72 6.55 -11.99
C TYR A 351 -22.65 7.49 -12.53
N ILE A 352 -22.54 7.60 -13.86
CA ILE A 352 -21.56 8.47 -14.51
C ILE A 352 -22.14 9.88 -14.59
N MET A 353 -21.64 10.78 -13.75
CA MET A 353 -22.07 12.16 -13.66
C MET A 353 -21.07 13.07 -14.39
N VAL A 354 -21.55 13.92 -15.29
CA VAL A 354 -20.71 14.83 -16.07
C VAL A 354 -21.06 16.27 -15.76
N GLY A 355 -20.05 17.11 -15.52
CA GLY A 355 -20.21 18.55 -15.33
C GLY A 355 -19.16 19.34 -16.08
N ARG A 356 -19.43 20.63 -16.29
CA ARG A 356 -18.47 21.60 -16.83
C ARG A 356 -18.35 22.81 -15.91
N VAL A 357 -17.13 23.28 -15.70
CA VAL A 357 -16.85 24.48 -14.90
C VAL A 357 -16.21 25.57 -15.76
N GLU A 358 -16.64 26.79 -15.49
CA GLU A 358 -16.09 28.00 -16.11
C GLU A 358 -15.00 28.62 -15.23
N GLY A 359 -13.92 29.09 -15.85
CA GLY A 359 -12.79 29.71 -15.17
C GLY A 359 -12.03 28.80 -14.19
N ARG A 360 -11.33 29.44 -13.24
CA ARG A 360 -10.52 28.73 -12.23
C ARG A 360 -11.38 28.38 -11.02
N ILE A 361 -11.67 27.09 -10.84
CA ILE A 361 -12.34 26.60 -9.63
C ILE A 361 -11.36 26.54 -8.45
N ALA A 362 -11.79 27.02 -7.28
CA ALA A 362 -11.01 26.91 -6.05
C ALA A 362 -11.08 25.47 -5.54
N MET A 363 -9.93 24.92 -5.14
CA MET A 363 -9.81 23.56 -4.63
C MET A 363 -8.99 23.55 -3.36
N THR A 364 -9.44 22.80 -2.36
CA THR A 364 -8.71 22.50 -1.13
C THR A 364 -8.83 21.01 -0.91
N ALA A 365 -7.91 20.24 -1.50
CA ALA A 365 -7.93 18.79 -1.43
C ALA A 365 -7.71 18.31 0.01
N ASN A 366 -8.55 17.38 0.45
CA ASN A 366 -8.36 16.69 1.72
C ASN A 366 -7.21 15.67 1.56
N PRO A 367 -6.07 15.84 2.25
CA PRO A 367 -4.91 14.97 2.09
C PRO A 367 -5.17 13.52 2.52
N ASP A 368 -6.22 13.26 3.31
CA ASP A 368 -6.62 11.91 3.71
C ASP A 368 -7.39 11.16 2.62
N GLU A 369 -7.87 11.87 1.60
CA GLU A 369 -8.64 11.33 0.48
C GLU A 369 -7.86 11.42 -0.85
N VAL A 370 -7.12 12.52 -1.05
CA VAL A 370 -6.49 12.88 -2.31
C VAL A 370 -5.02 13.27 -2.10
N SER A 371 -4.10 12.58 -2.77
CA SER A 371 -2.67 12.89 -2.72
C SER A 371 -2.20 13.88 -3.80
N ALA A 372 -2.91 13.94 -4.93
CA ALA A 372 -2.59 14.84 -6.04
C ALA A 372 -3.82 15.09 -6.92
N VAL A 373 -3.81 16.19 -7.67
CA VAL A 373 -4.83 16.53 -8.66
C VAL A 373 -4.17 16.94 -9.97
N ARG A 374 -4.81 16.63 -11.11
CA ARG A 374 -4.29 16.99 -12.43
C ARG A 374 -5.43 17.23 -13.41
N TRP A 375 -5.33 18.30 -14.19
CA TRP A 375 -6.17 18.49 -15.37
C TRP A 375 -5.50 17.81 -16.56
N VAL A 376 -6.26 17.02 -17.34
CA VAL A 376 -5.73 16.28 -18.49
C VAL A 376 -6.53 16.50 -19.74
N ASP A 377 -5.86 16.71 -20.86
CA ASP A 377 -6.50 16.63 -22.18
C ASP A 377 -6.59 15.19 -22.70
N ARG A 378 -7.08 15.04 -23.93
CA ARG A 378 -7.31 13.73 -24.57
C ARG A 378 -6.01 12.98 -24.82
N GLU A 379 -4.99 13.68 -25.31
CA GLU A 379 -3.68 13.11 -25.62
C GLU A 379 -2.95 12.67 -24.35
N GLU A 380 -2.97 13.51 -23.30
CA GLU A 380 -2.43 13.20 -21.98
C GLU A 380 -3.16 12.02 -21.32
N MET A 381 -4.48 11.92 -21.50
CA MET A 381 -5.29 10.79 -21.03
C MET A 381 -4.89 9.50 -21.76
N ALA A 382 -4.81 9.52 -23.09
CA ALA A 382 -4.43 8.37 -23.89
C ALA A 382 -3.01 7.88 -23.54
N ALA A 383 -2.07 8.81 -23.35
CA ALA A 383 -0.71 8.50 -22.90
C ALA A 383 -0.71 7.87 -21.50
N MET A 384 -1.48 8.42 -20.55
CA MET A 384 -1.62 7.86 -19.19
C MET A 384 -2.18 6.45 -19.19
N LEU A 385 -3.18 6.16 -20.04
CA LEU A 385 -3.79 4.84 -20.14
C LEU A 385 -2.87 3.81 -20.83
N ALA A 386 -2.01 4.26 -21.75
CA ALA A 386 -1.03 3.44 -22.45
C ALA A 386 0.20 3.11 -21.58
N ASP A 387 0.59 4.01 -20.67
CA ASP A 387 1.67 3.78 -19.70
C ASP A 387 1.25 2.74 -18.66
N ARG A 388 1.88 1.56 -18.73
CA ARG A 388 1.60 0.45 -17.81
C ARG A 388 2.18 0.66 -16.42
N SER A 389 3.05 1.65 -16.22
CA SER A 389 3.59 1.98 -14.89
C SER A 389 2.63 2.86 -14.07
N GLN A 390 1.69 3.54 -14.72
CA GLN A 390 0.64 4.34 -14.09
C GLN A 390 -0.43 3.43 -13.47
N LEU A 391 -0.71 3.62 -12.17
CA LEU A 391 -1.83 2.99 -11.49
C LEU A 391 -3.10 3.79 -11.82
N VAL A 392 -4.01 3.22 -12.61
CA VAL A 392 -5.29 3.86 -13.00
C VAL A 392 -6.44 2.97 -12.55
N SER A 393 -7.43 3.54 -11.86
CA SER A 393 -8.49 2.74 -11.24
C SER A 393 -9.27 1.94 -12.30
N PRO A 394 -9.71 0.70 -11.99
CA PRO A 394 -10.31 -0.16 -12.99
C PRO A 394 -11.58 0.42 -13.63
N TRP A 395 -12.44 1.04 -12.82
CA TRP A 395 -13.65 1.71 -13.32
C TRP A 395 -13.30 2.91 -14.20
N PHE A 396 -12.30 3.70 -13.80
CA PHE A 396 -11.94 4.87 -14.57
C PHE A 396 -11.33 4.50 -15.92
N ARG A 397 -10.45 3.50 -15.97
CA ARG A 397 -9.95 2.94 -17.23
C ARG A 397 -11.10 2.49 -18.14
N ALA A 398 -12.06 1.74 -17.58
CA ALA A 398 -13.23 1.28 -18.32
C ALA A 398 -14.08 2.43 -18.86
N ILE A 399 -14.36 3.45 -18.04
CA ILE A 399 -15.09 4.66 -18.44
C ILE A 399 -14.33 5.38 -19.58
N CYS A 400 -13.01 5.52 -19.47
CA CYS A 400 -12.21 6.16 -20.49
C CYS A 400 -12.26 5.41 -21.83
N GLU A 401 -11.96 4.11 -21.81
CA GLU A 401 -11.86 3.27 -23.00
C GLU A 401 -13.21 3.10 -23.71
N GLN A 402 -14.31 3.03 -22.96
CA GLN A 402 -15.63 2.73 -23.52
C GLN A 402 -16.51 3.96 -23.76
N LEU A 403 -16.36 5.02 -22.96
CA LEU A 403 -17.25 6.19 -23.01
C LEU A 403 -16.51 7.44 -23.48
N ILE A 404 -15.38 7.77 -22.85
CA ILE A 404 -14.76 9.10 -23.03
C ILE A 404 -13.96 9.17 -24.34
N LEU A 405 -13.04 8.25 -24.61
CA LEU A 405 -12.06 8.39 -25.71
C LEU A 405 -12.72 8.48 -27.10
N ALA A 406 -13.82 7.75 -27.30
CA ALA A 406 -14.59 7.80 -28.54
C ALA A 406 -15.46 9.07 -28.66
N ALA A 407 -15.88 9.64 -27.53
CA ALA A 407 -16.73 10.83 -27.47
C ALA A 407 -15.95 12.16 -27.40
N TRP A 408 -14.62 12.09 -27.21
CA TRP A 408 -13.76 13.26 -27.07
C TRP A 408 -13.34 13.80 -28.44
N SER A 409 -13.91 14.93 -28.84
CA SER A 409 -13.64 15.61 -30.12
C SER A 409 -13.24 17.06 -29.89
N GLY A 410 -11.94 17.35 -29.96
CA GLY A 410 -11.41 18.68 -29.65
C GLY A 410 -11.60 19.00 -28.17
N THR A 411 -12.23 20.13 -27.85
CA THR A 411 -12.56 20.54 -26.48
C THR A 411 -13.94 20.04 -26.02
N ASP A 412 -14.68 19.33 -26.88
CA ASP A 412 -16.04 18.87 -26.59
C ASP A 412 -16.07 17.38 -26.32
N VAL A 413 -16.58 16.99 -25.14
CA VAL A 413 -16.90 15.60 -24.80
C VAL A 413 -18.42 15.48 -24.74
N ARG A 414 -19.01 14.75 -25.70
CA ARG A 414 -20.46 14.49 -25.74
C ARG A 414 -20.73 13.02 -25.54
N LEU A 415 -20.95 12.63 -24.29
CA LEU A 415 -21.42 11.28 -23.99
C LEU A 415 -22.87 11.15 -24.45
N THR A 416 -23.17 10.10 -25.21
CA THR A 416 -24.53 9.80 -25.66
C THR A 416 -25.32 9.23 -24.49
N GLU A 417 -26.54 9.73 -24.24
CA GLU A 417 -27.38 9.18 -23.17
C GLU A 417 -27.75 7.72 -23.48
N SER A 418 -27.36 6.81 -22.60
CA SER A 418 -27.79 5.41 -22.58
C SER A 418 -28.85 5.22 -21.49
N LYS A 419 -29.99 4.67 -21.88
CA LYS A 419 -31.01 4.22 -20.91
C LYS A 419 -30.64 2.88 -20.28
N ASP A 420 -29.82 2.10 -20.96
CA ASP A 420 -29.42 0.76 -20.55
C ASP A 420 -28.23 0.80 -19.60
N LEU A 421 -28.22 -0.13 -18.65
CA LEU A 421 -27.09 -0.39 -17.76
C LEU A 421 -25.97 -1.07 -18.54
N ILE A 422 -24.83 -0.39 -18.68
CA ILE A 422 -23.66 -0.91 -19.40
C ILE A 422 -22.90 -1.87 -18.48
N ARG A 423 -22.81 -3.15 -18.85
CA ARG A 423 -22.04 -4.14 -18.07
C ARG A 423 -20.59 -4.13 -18.53
N ILE A 424 -19.67 -3.87 -17.61
CA ILE A 424 -18.24 -3.89 -17.88
C ILE A 424 -17.59 -4.99 -17.03
N GLN A 425 -16.85 -5.87 -17.69
CA GLN A 425 -15.87 -6.72 -17.02
C GLN A 425 -14.54 -6.00 -17.09
N PRO A 426 -14.06 -5.38 -15.98
CA PRO A 426 -12.73 -4.83 -15.98
C PRO A 426 -11.77 -6.01 -16.11
N ASP A 427 -11.07 -6.12 -17.24
CA ASP A 427 -9.95 -7.04 -17.41
C ASP A 427 -8.86 -6.64 -16.40
N ILE A 428 -8.92 -7.21 -15.20
CA ILE A 428 -7.86 -7.12 -14.21
C ILE A 428 -7.19 -8.50 -14.18
N PRO A 429 -6.06 -8.70 -14.89
CA PRO A 429 -5.19 -9.82 -14.56
C PRO A 429 -4.86 -9.71 -13.07
N ALA A 430 -5.00 -10.80 -12.32
CA ALA A 430 -4.79 -10.87 -10.87
C ALA A 430 -3.36 -10.53 -10.39
N SER A 431 -2.55 -9.84 -11.19
CA SER A 431 -1.15 -9.52 -10.97
C SER A 431 -0.89 -8.00 -11.01
N PHE A 432 -1.69 -7.21 -10.29
CA PHE A 432 -1.37 -5.82 -9.98
C PHE A 432 -0.79 -5.75 -8.55
N VAL A 433 0.43 -6.27 -8.41
CA VAL A 433 1.32 -5.95 -7.29
C VAL A 433 2.23 -4.84 -7.78
N PRO A 434 2.37 -3.70 -7.07
CA PRO A 434 3.23 -2.60 -7.51
C PRO A 434 4.66 -3.10 -7.77
N LEU A 435 5.22 -2.70 -8.91
CA LEU A 435 6.60 -3.01 -9.28
C LEU A 435 7.58 -2.47 -8.22
N GLU A 436 8.20 -3.35 -7.44
CA GLU A 436 9.54 -3.08 -6.94
C GLU A 436 10.53 -3.14 -8.11
N VAL A 437 11.41 -2.15 -8.12
CA VAL A 437 12.51 -1.88 -9.04
C VAL A 437 13.16 -3.17 -9.59
N ARG A 438 12.88 -3.52 -10.85
CA ARG A 438 13.69 -4.52 -11.58
C ARG A 438 14.89 -3.84 -12.22
N GLN A 439 16.03 -3.94 -11.54
CA GLN A 439 17.32 -3.72 -12.17
C GLN A 439 17.51 -4.75 -13.29
N HIS A 440 17.82 -4.28 -14.50
CA HIS A 440 18.25 -5.14 -15.60
C HIS A 440 19.66 -5.68 -15.31
N VAL A 441 19.83 -7.00 -15.33
CA VAL A 441 21.15 -7.65 -15.41
C VAL A 441 21.14 -8.57 -16.63
N PHE A 442 22.10 -8.36 -17.54
CA PHE A 442 22.36 -9.21 -18.70
C PHE A 442 23.57 -10.10 -18.43
N VAL A 443 23.50 -11.38 -18.80
CA VAL A 443 24.68 -12.25 -18.96
C VAL A 443 24.48 -13.18 -20.16
N ALA A 444 25.52 -13.33 -20.99
CA ALA A 444 25.56 -14.16 -22.18
C ALA A 444 26.62 -15.27 -22.05
N ALA A 445 26.38 -16.45 -22.65
CA ALA A 445 27.43 -17.39 -23.06
C ALA A 445 26.95 -18.34 -24.20
N VAL A 446 27.86 -18.61 -25.15
CA VAL A 446 27.68 -19.26 -26.47
C VAL A 446 28.03 -20.77 -26.42
N PRO A 447 27.38 -21.65 -27.22
CA PRO A 447 27.59 -23.10 -27.13
C PRO A 447 28.63 -23.65 -28.11
N LYS A 448 29.24 -24.79 -27.76
CA LYS A 448 29.87 -25.73 -28.71
C LYS A 448 29.04 -27.02 -28.79
N SER A 449 28.50 -27.27 -29.99
CA SER A 449 27.98 -28.56 -30.53
C SER A 449 29.08 -29.66 -30.46
N PRO A 450 28.85 -31.01 -30.53
CA PRO A 450 28.01 -31.68 -31.55
C PRO A 450 27.43 -33.11 -31.32
N PHE A 451 26.55 -33.51 -32.25
CA PHE A 451 26.07 -34.88 -32.62
C PHE A 451 25.01 -35.59 -31.75
N GLN A 452 24.32 -36.63 -32.21
CA GLN A 452 23.58 -36.99 -33.45
C GLN A 452 22.93 -38.36 -33.13
N PHE A 453 21.65 -38.54 -33.51
CA PHE A 453 20.81 -39.74 -33.30
C PHE A 453 20.30 -39.95 -31.86
N HIS A 454 18.97 -39.92 -31.68
CA HIS A 454 18.11 -41.01 -31.17
C HIS A 454 16.64 -40.52 -31.11
N ARG A 455 15.71 -41.47 -31.21
CA ARG A 455 14.25 -41.32 -31.20
C ARG A 455 13.78 -41.56 -29.76
N ILE A 456 12.91 -40.72 -29.20
CA ILE A 456 12.33 -40.94 -27.87
C ILE A 456 10.80 -41.02 -27.98
N ILE A 457 10.25 -42.08 -27.42
CA ILE A 457 8.84 -42.30 -27.11
C ILE A 457 8.74 -42.14 -25.59
N CYS A 458 7.95 -41.20 -25.07
CA CYS A 458 7.63 -41.14 -23.65
C CYS A 458 6.12 -41.03 -23.44
N PRO A 459 5.51 -41.89 -22.61
CA PRO A 459 4.12 -41.75 -22.18
C PRO A 459 4.02 -40.69 -21.08
N TRP A 460 2.90 -39.95 -21.07
CA TRP A 460 2.60 -38.92 -20.09
C TRP A 460 2.62 -39.45 -18.65
N ARG A 461 3.31 -38.75 -17.75
CA ARG A 461 3.23 -38.93 -16.30
C ARG A 461 3.37 -37.56 -15.62
N SER A 462 2.48 -37.24 -14.67
CA SER A 462 2.57 -36.02 -13.86
C SER A 462 3.50 -36.24 -12.68
N VAL A 463 4.45 -35.34 -12.45
CA VAL A 463 5.34 -35.32 -11.26
C VAL A 463 5.25 -33.92 -10.66
N THR A 464 5.10 -33.83 -9.34
CA THR A 464 4.71 -32.59 -8.64
C THR A 464 5.90 -31.80 -8.07
N ALA A 465 7.11 -32.39 -8.01
CA ALA A 465 8.35 -31.72 -7.59
C ALA A 465 9.61 -32.39 -8.20
N VAL A 466 10.70 -31.63 -8.35
CA VAL A 466 11.98 -32.09 -8.96
C VAL A 466 12.71 -33.11 -8.08
N ASP A 467 12.53 -33.02 -6.76
CA ASP A 467 13.20 -33.89 -5.77
C ASP A 467 12.61 -35.32 -5.74
N ASP A 468 11.48 -35.55 -6.42
CA ASP A 468 10.82 -36.86 -6.53
C ASP A 468 11.35 -37.70 -7.71
N LEU A 469 12.29 -37.16 -8.51
CA LEU A 469 12.88 -37.85 -9.65
C LEU A 469 14.11 -38.66 -9.23
N THR A 470 14.20 -39.90 -9.69
CA THR A 470 15.48 -40.62 -9.62
C THR A 470 16.48 -40.02 -10.60
N GLU A 471 17.78 -40.21 -10.36
CA GLU A 471 18.86 -39.64 -11.20
C GLU A 471 18.73 -40.03 -12.68
N THR A 472 18.22 -41.24 -12.95
CA THR A 472 17.90 -41.72 -14.30
C THR A 472 16.73 -40.96 -14.93
N GLU A 473 15.68 -40.69 -14.16
CA GLU A 473 14.47 -39.99 -14.62
C GLU A 473 14.72 -38.49 -14.86
N ALA A 474 15.53 -37.86 -14.00
CA ALA A 474 15.99 -36.48 -14.21
C ALA A 474 16.83 -36.36 -15.49
N THR A 475 17.65 -37.37 -15.78
CA THR A 475 18.47 -37.42 -17.00
C THR A 475 17.60 -37.57 -18.26
N GLU A 476 16.57 -38.43 -18.24
CA GLU A 476 15.63 -38.60 -19.36
C GLU A 476 14.77 -37.34 -19.62
N LEU A 477 14.32 -36.66 -18.56
CA LEU A 477 13.55 -35.42 -18.67
C LEU A 477 14.39 -34.29 -19.31
N PHE A 478 15.64 -34.17 -18.89
CA PHE A 478 16.60 -33.20 -19.44
C PHE A 478 16.91 -33.47 -20.92
N ILE A 479 17.08 -34.73 -21.32
CA ILE A 479 17.28 -35.13 -22.72
C ILE A 479 16.04 -34.76 -23.57
N THR A 480 14.83 -34.93 -23.02
CA THR A 480 13.57 -34.60 -23.71
C THR A 480 13.42 -33.09 -23.94
N GLN A 481 13.76 -32.26 -22.95
CA GLN A 481 13.76 -30.79 -23.11
C GLN A 481 14.79 -30.32 -24.14
N GLN A 482 15.99 -30.93 -24.15
CA GLN A 482 17.00 -30.64 -25.16
C GLN A 482 16.56 -31.06 -26.57
N GLU A 483 15.80 -32.15 -26.72
CA GLU A 483 15.23 -32.58 -28.00
C GLU A 483 14.20 -31.57 -28.53
N VAL A 484 13.25 -31.12 -27.69
CA VAL A 484 12.23 -30.13 -28.07
C VAL A 484 12.87 -28.82 -28.52
N ALA A 485 13.86 -28.32 -27.78
CA ALA A 485 14.62 -27.13 -28.17
C ALA A 485 15.38 -27.32 -29.51
N ARG A 486 15.83 -28.55 -29.81
CA ARG A 486 16.54 -28.90 -31.05
C ARG A 486 15.61 -29.01 -32.26
N GLN A 487 14.40 -29.53 -32.08
CA GLN A 487 13.38 -29.63 -33.13
C GLN A 487 12.83 -28.24 -33.50
N LEU A 488 12.60 -27.37 -32.50
CA LEU A 488 12.16 -25.99 -32.74
C LEU A 488 13.22 -25.15 -33.46
N LYS A 489 14.51 -25.40 -33.22
CA LYS A 489 15.63 -24.78 -33.97
C LYS A 489 15.77 -25.28 -35.42
N ARG A 490 15.15 -26.40 -35.80
CA ARG A 490 15.17 -26.93 -37.18
C ARG A 490 14.07 -26.33 -38.06
N LEU A 491 13.06 -25.69 -37.48
CA LEU A 491 12.07 -24.91 -38.21
C LEU A 491 12.74 -23.62 -38.70
N ALA A 492 12.71 -23.37 -40.01
CA ALA A 492 13.35 -22.20 -40.60
C ALA A 492 12.78 -20.91 -39.99
N GLY A 493 13.63 -20.09 -39.36
CA GLY A 493 13.28 -18.75 -38.88
C GLY A 493 13.26 -18.54 -37.35
N VAL A 494 13.64 -19.53 -36.54
CA VAL A 494 13.69 -19.41 -35.06
C VAL A 494 15.13 -19.52 -34.55
N ASP A 495 15.70 -18.42 -34.03
CA ASP A 495 17.09 -18.40 -33.54
C ASP A 495 17.26 -18.81 -32.06
N SER A 496 16.20 -18.73 -31.23
CA SER A 496 16.26 -19.17 -29.82
C SER A 496 14.91 -19.63 -29.27
N CYS A 497 14.97 -20.59 -28.33
CA CYS A 497 13.84 -21.12 -27.58
C CYS A 497 14.29 -21.29 -26.12
N THR A 498 13.52 -20.74 -25.18
CA THR A 498 13.73 -20.91 -23.74
C THR A 498 12.51 -21.61 -23.17
N ILE A 499 12.72 -22.75 -22.51
CA ILE A 499 11.68 -23.48 -21.78
C ILE A 499 11.85 -23.07 -20.31
N LEU A 500 10.83 -22.45 -19.73
CA LEU A 500 10.82 -22.06 -18.32
C LEU A 500 9.88 -22.99 -17.55
N HIS A 501 10.40 -23.63 -16.49
CA HIS A 501 9.57 -24.28 -15.49
C HIS A 501 9.10 -23.25 -14.48
N MET A 502 7.79 -23.09 -14.31
CA MET A 502 7.24 -22.13 -13.35
C MET A 502 7.59 -22.45 -11.89
N SER A 503 7.97 -23.69 -11.57
CA SER A 503 8.27 -24.13 -10.22
C SER A 503 9.64 -23.71 -9.69
N GLU A 504 10.58 -23.25 -10.55
CA GLU A 504 11.93 -22.83 -10.09
C GLU A 504 12.05 -21.32 -9.84
N LEU A 505 11.01 -20.53 -10.12
CA LEU A 505 11.07 -19.07 -9.91
C LEU A 505 10.38 -18.60 -8.63
N MET A 506 9.41 -19.33 -8.09
CA MET A 506 8.67 -18.92 -6.88
C MET A 506 8.27 -20.16 -6.07
N GLY A 507 8.75 -20.26 -4.84
CA GLY A 507 8.40 -21.34 -3.90
C GLY A 507 6.96 -21.28 -3.40
N PHE A 508 5.98 -21.53 -4.28
CA PHE A 508 4.57 -21.68 -3.93
C PHE A 508 3.95 -22.89 -4.65
N SER A 509 3.48 -23.85 -3.86
CA SER A 509 2.63 -24.97 -4.29
C SER A 509 1.19 -24.47 -4.49
N GLY A 510 0.60 -24.65 -5.68
CA GLY A 510 -0.85 -24.50 -5.83
C GLY A 510 -1.42 -24.00 -7.17
N MET A 511 -0.65 -23.93 -8.26
CA MET A 511 -1.21 -23.64 -9.59
C MET A 511 -0.90 -24.76 -10.58
N GLN A 512 -1.90 -25.12 -11.39
CA GLN A 512 -1.81 -26.17 -12.41
C GLN A 512 -0.65 -25.91 -13.37
N ASP A 513 0.19 -26.94 -13.54
CA ASP A 513 1.37 -26.95 -14.38
C ASP A 513 1.02 -26.66 -15.85
N ARG A 514 1.43 -25.50 -16.34
CA ARG A 514 1.44 -25.20 -17.77
C ARG A 514 2.86 -24.94 -18.22
N LEU A 515 3.31 -25.72 -19.19
CA LEU A 515 4.57 -25.49 -19.90
C LEU A 515 4.37 -24.31 -20.86
N CYS A 516 5.07 -23.19 -20.61
CA CYS A 516 5.09 -22.05 -21.53
C CYS A 516 6.35 -22.11 -22.39
N VAL A 517 6.16 -22.24 -23.71
CA VAL A 517 7.26 -22.19 -24.69
C VAL A 517 7.23 -20.82 -25.35
N HIS A 518 8.29 -20.03 -25.16
CA HIS A 518 8.43 -18.72 -25.80
C HIS A 518 9.30 -18.86 -27.05
N VAL A 519 8.74 -18.49 -28.21
CA VAL A 519 9.41 -18.58 -29.52
C VAL A 519 9.49 -17.19 -30.13
N ALA A 520 10.68 -16.74 -30.51
CA ALA A 520 10.89 -15.48 -31.20
C ALA A 520 11.33 -15.74 -32.66
N ALA A 521 10.56 -15.24 -33.62
CA ALA A 521 10.86 -15.31 -35.06
C ALA A 521 11.53 -14.02 -35.55
N ARG A 522 12.39 -14.13 -36.57
CA ARG A 522 13.01 -12.97 -37.24
C ARG A 522 11.99 -12.31 -38.18
N GLY A 523 11.83 -10.97 -38.10
CA GLY A 523 11.20 -10.20 -39.19
C GLY A 523 12.00 -10.38 -40.49
N ASP A 524 11.44 -10.31 -41.68
CA ASP A 524 10.21 -9.67 -42.13
C ASP A 524 9.36 -10.63 -43.01
N ASP A 525 8.08 -10.31 -43.14
CA ASP A 525 7.07 -10.87 -44.06
C ASP A 525 6.63 -12.33 -43.87
N GLY A 526 5.48 -12.51 -43.19
CA GLY A 526 4.46 -13.47 -43.64
C GLY A 526 4.21 -14.78 -42.86
N VAL A 527 4.92 -15.09 -41.77
CA VAL A 527 4.83 -16.44 -41.14
C VAL A 527 4.36 -16.40 -39.68
N ARG A 528 3.25 -15.71 -39.37
CA ARG A 528 2.70 -15.69 -37.99
C ARG A 528 1.58 -16.71 -37.75
N ASP A 529 0.69 -16.91 -38.71
CA ASP A 529 -0.51 -17.73 -38.48
C ASP A 529 -0.25 -19.23 -38.70
N GLU A 530 0.55 -19.60 -39.70
CA GLU A 530 0.85 -21.01 -40.02
C GLU A 530 1.63 -21.73 -38.91
N VAL A 531 2.54 -21.03 -38.21
CA VAL A 531 3.29 -21.61 -37.07
C VAL A 531 2.38 -21.81 -35.86
N TYR A 532 1.45 -20.89 -35.62
CA TYR A 532 0.50 -20.98 -34.51
C TYR A 532 -0.54 -22.10 -34.75
N ASP A 533 -1.08 -22.22 -35.96
CA ASP A 533 -2.03 -23.27 -36.31
C ASP A 533 -1.39 -24.66 -36.37
N MET A 534 -0.13 -24.77 -36.80
CA MET A 534 0.62 -26.03 -36.81
C MET A 534 1.04 -26.47 -35.40
N LEU A 535 1.38 -25.53 -34.51
CA LEU A 535 1.59 -25.79 -33.08
C LEU A 535 0.29 -26.21 -32.38
N ARG A 536 -0.83 -25.56 -32.71
CA ARG A 536 -2.16 -25.94 -32.22
C ARG A 536 -2.55 -27.34 -32.68
N GLY A 537 -2.23 -27.72 -33.92
CA GLY A 537 -2.46 -29.07 -34.44
C GLY A 537 -1.60 -30.14 -33.78
N SER A 538 -0.36 -29.81 -33.38
CA SER A 538 0.58 -30.75 -32.75
C SER A 538 0.43 -30.86 -31.23
N LEU A 539 -0.16 -29.85 -30.56
CA LEU A 539 -0.49 -29.87 -29.13
C LEU A 539 -1.84 -30.55 -28.83
N VAL A 540 -2.65 -30.82 -29.86
CA VAL A 540 -3.95 -31.48 -29.75
C VAL A 540 -3.88 -33.00 -30.06
N GLN A 541 -2.79 -33.49 -30.67
CA GLN A 541 -2.43 -34.91 -30.74
C GLN A 541 -1.48 -35.29 -29.61
#